data_AF-A0A957W232-F1
#
_entry.id   AF-A0A957W232-F1
#
_cell.length_a   1.000
_cell.length_b   1.000
_cell.length_c   1.000
_cell.angle_alpha   90.00
_cell.angle_beta   90.00
_cell.angle_gamma   90.00
#
_symmetry.space_group_name_H-M   'P 1'
#
loop_
_entity.id
_entity.type
_entity.pdbx_description
1 polymer ?
#
loop_
_entity_poly.entity_id
_entity_poly.type
_entity_poly.pdbx_seq_one_letter_code
_entity_poly.pdbx_strand_id
1 'polypeptide(L)'
;MFKKTVTMILGMLAAIILMFGLFGSQTQAQESGNNFIFINYIGQELFLDLDDVTYTVPGTNTVPEGGQLALQLNPGEHKFAANVPGIIGEAGEFTLTSGGFIAKAARLDQTAPAIGPDGTLLAKPKDIVDVFDFDPNVEPMADTPPVDTWQPTTAAAGQGSIVWIN
;
A
#
# COMPACT_ATOMS: atom_id res chain seq x y z
N MET A 1 86.69 -1.72 19.30
CA MET A 1 86.70 -1.28 17.88
C MET A 1 85.93 -2.34 17.12
N PHE A 2 84.67 -2.19 16.75
CA PHE A 2 84.01 -1.12 15.99
C PHE A 2 82.65 -0.76 16.60
N LYS A 3 82.35 0.55 16.52
CA LYS A 3 81.17 1.24 17.05
C LYS A 3 80.07 1.29 15.98
N LYS A 4 78.83 1.32 16.48
CA LYS A 4 77.65 2.02 15.90
C LYS A 4 77.08 1.47 14.58
N THR A 5 75.82 1.83 14.34
CA THR A 5 74.93 1.44 13.22
C THR A 5 74.41 0.00 13.42
N VAL A 6 73.18 -0.26 13.84
CA VAL A 6 71.91 0.23 13.28
C VAL A 6 70.85 0.23 14.40
N THR A 7 70.71 1.37 15.07
CA THR A 7 69.52 1.74 15.83
C THR A 7 68.61 2.49 14.86
N MET A 8 67.88 1.78 13.99
CA MET A 8 66.88 2.39 13.10
C MET A 8 66.00 1.34 12.39
N ILE A 9 65.42 0.39 13.12
CA ILE A 9 64.31 -0.44 12.61
C ILE A 9 63.18 -0.47 13.67
N LEU A 10 62.86 0.71 14.20
CA LEU A 10 61.71 0.90 15.09
C LEU A 10 61.01 2.25 14.81
N GLY A 11 61.12 2.72 13.57
CA GLY A 11 60.61 4.01 13.11
C GLY A 11 59.97 3.94 11.74
N MET A 12 59.44 2.77 11.36
CA MET A 12 58.72 2.58 10.09
C MET A 12 57.50 1.68 10.30
N LEU A 13 56.74 1.96 11.37
CA LEU A 13 55.43 1.35 11.65
C LEU A 13 54.41 2.39 12.15
N ALA A 14 54.62 3.68 11.84
CA ALA A 14 53.82 4.78 12.38
C ALA A 14 53.39 5.82 11.32
N ALA A 15 53.41 5.49 10.02
CA ALA A 15 53.13 6.47 8.96
C ALA A 15 52.32 5.92 7.76
N ILE A 16 51.42 4.96 7.98
CA ILE A 16 50.42 4.51 6.97
C ILE A 16 49.06 4.28 7.65
N ILE A 17 48.59 5.21 8.49
CA ILE A 17 47.20 5.23 9.01
C ILE A 17 46.66 6.67 9.01
N LEU A 18 47.07 7.54 8.07
CA LEU A 18 46.64 8.95 8.13
C LEU A 18 46.40 9.63 6.78
N MET A 19 46.04 8.90 5.72
CA MET A 19 45.79 9.54 4.42
C MET A 19 44.77 8.88 3.48
N PHE A 20 43.76 8.17 3.99
CA PHE A 20 42.59 7.83 3.16
C PHE A 20 41.34 7.81 4.03
N GLY A 21 40.39 8.71 3.74
CA GLY A 21 39.06 8.64 4.37
C GLY A 21 38.46 9.96 4.85
N LEU A 22 38.85 11.13 4.32
CA LEU A 22 37.93 12.27 4.25
C LEU A 22 36.88 11.97 3.17
N PHE A 23 36.01 11.00 3.45
CA PHE A 23 34.73 10.87 2.78
C PHE A 23 33.70 11.21 3.82
N GLY A 24 33.02 12.33 3.58
CA GLY A 24 32.00 12.84 4.47
C GLY A 24 31.05 11.72 4.86
N SER A 25 30.72 11.69 6.14
CA SER A 25 29.50 11.05 6.61
C SER A 25 28.36 11.78 5.90
N GLN A 26 28.03 11.37 4.68
CA GLN A 26 26.68 11.47 4.23
C GLN A 26 25.92 10.58 5.18
N THR A 27 25.39 11.19 6.22
CA THR A 27 24.20 10.70 6.90
C THR A 27 23.12 10.67 5.83
N GLN A 28 23.21 9.68 4.93
CA GLN A 28 22.03 9.22 4.22
C GLN A 28 21.14 8.74 5.35
N ALA A 29 20.04 9.45 5.54
CA ALA A 29 18.92 8.96 6.30
C ALA A 29 18.58 7.58 5.71
N GLN A 30 19.14 6.53 6.30
CA GLN A 30 18.72 5.18 6.04
C GLN A 30 17.36 5.08 6.71
N GLU A 31 16.31 5.45 5.98
CA GLU A 31 14.94 5.04 6.28
C GLU A 31 14.91 3.52 6.19
N SER A 32 15.26 2.88 7.29
CA SER A 32 14.84 1.53 7.63
C SER A 32 13.31 1.50 7.55
N GLY A 33 12.66 0.68 6.75
CA GLY A 33 13.20 -0.42 5.96
C GLY A 33 12.07 -1.22 5.34
N ASN A 34 11.09 -0.53 4.75
CA ASN A 34 10.01 -1.14 3.97
C ASN A 34 9.88 -0.36 2.66
N ASN A 35 9.96 -1.06 1.54
CA ASN A 35 9.79 -0.49 0.20
C ASN A 35 8.53 -1.03 -0.50
N PHE A 36 7.73 -1.82 0.22
CA PHE A 36 6.42 -2.27 -0.20
C PHE A 36 5.39 -2.05 0.91
N ILE A 37 4.25 -1.46 0.57
CA ILE A 37 3.09 -1.35 1.45
C ILE A 37 1.86 -1.92 0.75
N PHE A 38 1.07 -2.69 1.49
CA PHE A 38 -0.23 -3.17 1.08
C PHE A 38 -1.29 -2.73 2.09
N ILE A 39 -2.40 -2.14 1.62
CA ILE A 39 -3.51 -1.70 2.47
C ILE A 39 -4.79 -2.47 2.13
N ASN A 40 -5.48 -2.98 3.13
CA ASN A 40 -6.71 -3.75 2.98
C ASN A 40 -7.95 -2.95 3.42
N TYR A 41 -8.61 -2.28 2.47
CA TYR A 41 -9.85 -1.53 2.70
C TYR A 41 -11.13 -2.38 2.69
N ILE A 42 -11.04 -3.70 2.50
CA ILE A 42 -12.21 -4.61 2.44
C ILE A 42 -12.94 -4.67 3.79
N GLY A 43 -12.23 -4.40 4.89
CA GLY A 43 -12.81 -4.40 6.24
C GLY A 43 -12.92 -5.78 6.89
N GLN A 44 -12.39 -6.83 6.24
CA GLN A 44 -12.20 -8.17 6.78
C GLN A 44 -10.82 -8.71 6.38
N GLU A 45 -10.42 -9.87 6.90
CA GLU A 45 -9.13 -10.48 6.62
C GLU A 45 -8.95 -10.83 5.13
N LEU A 46 -7.76 -10.52 4.61
CA LEU A 46 -7.31 -10.83 3.26
C LEU A 46 -5.99 -11.62 3.33
N PHE A 47 -5.84 -12.62 2.46
CA PHE A 47 -4.62 -13.37 2.26
C PHE A 47 -3.89 -12.83 1.03
N LEU A 48 -2.71 -12.28 1.23
CA LEU A 48 -1.82 -11.80 0.18
C LEU A 48 -0.70 -12.82 -0.03
N ASP A 49 -0.76 -13.56 -1.12
CA ASP A 49 0.37 -14.35 -1.59
C ASP A 49 1.31 -13.42 -2.36
N LEU A 50 2.56 -13.30 -1.92
CA LEU A 50 3.59 -12.48 -2.55
C LEU A 50 4.85 -13.33 -2.70
N ASP A 51 5.25 -13.59 -3.95
CA ASP A 51 6.37 -14.47 -4.31
C ASP A 51 6.33 -15.83 -3.59
N ASP A 52 5.19 -16.51 -3.68
CA ASP A 52 4.90 -17.81 -3.02
C ASP A 52 4.92 -17.78 -1.48
N VAL A 53 4.92 -16.59 -0.86
CA VAL A 53 4.77 -16.41 0.59
C VAL A 53 3.41 -15.79 0.91
N THR A 54 2.60 -16.49 1.68
CA THR A 54 1.29 -16.00 2.12
C THR A 54 1.41 -15.12 3.37
N TYR A 55 0.87 -13.91 3.27
CA TYR A 55 0.71 -12.97 4.37
C TYR A 55 -0.77 -12.78 4.68
N THR A 56 -1.10 -12.69 5.96
CA THR A 56 -2.43 -12.27 6.39
C THR A 56 -2.44 -10.77 6.60
N VAL A 57 -3.30 -10.08 5.86
CA VAL A 57 -3.52 -8.64 5.97
C VAL A 57 -4.88 -8.41 6.62
N PRO A 58 -4.93 -7.91 7.87
CA PRO A 58 -6.21 -7.69 8.53
C PRO A 58 -6.96 -6.54 7.84
N GLY A 59 -8.25 -6.36 8.11
CA GLY A 59 -9.01 -5.24 7.53
C GLY A 59 -8.70 -3.91 8.21
N THR A 60 -8.84 -2.77 7.54
CA THR A 60 -8.65 -1.43 8.13
C THR A 60 -9.51 -1.15 9.37
N ASN A 61 -10.61 -1.88 9.54
CA ASN A 61 -11.48 -1.80 10.72
C ASN A 61 -10.91 -2.50 11.97
N THR A 62 -9.75 -3.15 11.86
CA THR A 62 -9.10 -3.88 12.97
C THR A 62 -8.00 -3.04 13.62
N VAL A 63 -7.99 -3.02 14.96
CA VAL A 63 -7.04 -2.26 15.79
C VAL A 63 -6.18 -3.28 16.56
N PRO A 64 -4.85 -3.12 16.68
CA PRO A 64 -4.03 -1.95 16.37
C PRO A 64 -3.35 -1.92 14.99
N GLU A 65 -3.39 -3.02 14.23
CA GLU A 65 -2.58 -3.21 13.01
C GLU A 65 -3.14 -2.51 11.76
N GLY A 66 -4.34 -1.91 11.84
CA GLY A 66 -4.78 -0.85 10.90
C GLY A 66 -4.93 -1.27 9.44
N GLY A 67 -5.07 -2.57 9.17
CA GLY A 67 -5.22 -3.13 7.82
C GLY A 67 -4.05 -2.91 6.87
N GLN A 68 -2.85 -2.70 7.41
CA GLN A 68 -1.64 -2.46 6.63
C GLN A 68 -0.62 -3.59 6.81
N LEU A 69 -0.03 -4.01 5.69
CA LEU A 69 1.17 -4.85 5.64
C LEU A 69 2.31 -4.01 5.05
N ALA A 70 3.48 -4.02 5.70
CA ALA A 70 4.67 -3.35 5.20
C ALA A 70 5.83 -4.33 5.18
N LEU A 71 6.53 -4.41 4.03
CA LEU A 71 7.61 -5.37 3.79
C LEU A 71 8.81 -4.70 3.13
N GLN A 72 9.97 -5.33 3.31
CA GLN A 72 11.17 -5.06 2.54
C GLN A 72 11.33 -6.14 1.46
N LEU A 73 11.18 -5.75 0.20
CA LEU A 73 11.38 -6.59 -0.97
C LEU A 73 12.72 -6.27 -1.63
N ASN A 74 13.30 -7.28 -2.29
CA ASN A 74 14.46 -7.07 -3.13
C ASN A 74 14.04 -6.38 -4.44
N PRO A 75 14.89 -5.56 -5.07
CA PRO A 75 14.59 -5.04 -6.41
C PRO A 75 14.40 -6.19 -7.42
N GLY A 76 13.39 -6.08 -8.28
CA GLY A 76 13.05 -7.12 -9.24
C GLY A 76 11.57 -7.16 -9.61
N GLU A 77 11.19 -8.22 -10.33
CA GLU A 77 9.79 -8.55 -10.61
C GLU A 77 9.21 -9.36 -9.45
N HIS A 78 7.99 -9.01 -9.04
CA HIS A 78 7.23 -9.66 -7.98
C HIS A 78 5.87 -10.07 -8.49
N LYS A 79 5.36 -11.19 -7.99
CA LYS A 79 4.01 -11.68 -8.29
C LYS A 79 3.17 -11.66 -7.03
N PHE A 80 1.91 -11.29 -7.17
CA PHE A 80 0.98 -11.29 -6.07
C PHE A 80 -0.35 -11.96 -6.42
N ALA A 81 -1.02 -12.50 -5.40
CA ALA A 81 -2.43 -12.86 -5.43
C ALA A 81 -3.09 -12.44 -4.12
N ALA A 82 -4.20 -11.70 -4.21
CA ALA A 82 -5.00 -11.20 -3.11
C ALA A 82 -6.32 -11.97 -3.04
N ASN A 83 -6.52 -12.69 -1.95
CA ASN A 83 -7.63 -13.64 -1.78
C ASN A 83 -8.42 -13.33 -0.51
N VAL A 84 -9.75 -13.35 -0.63
CA VAL A 84 -10.67 -13.29 0.52
C VAL A 84 -11.58 -14.50 0.47
N PRO A 85 -11.77 -15.26 1.56
CA PRO A 85 -12.61 -16.46 1.55
C PRO A 85 -14.02 -16.19 1.02
N GLY A 86 -14.42 -16.95 -0.01
CA GLY A 86 -15.75 -16.84 -0.62
C GLY A 86 -15.91 -15.72 -1.65
N ILE A 87 -14.88 -14.92 -1.89
CA ILE A 87 -14.84 -13.82 -2.87
C ILE A 87 -13.86 -14.18 -3.98
N ILE A 88 -14.11 -13.70 -5.21
CA ILE A 88 -13.18 -13.90 -6.32
C ILE A 88 -11.95 -13.02 -6.06
N GLY A 89 -10.78 -13.65 -5.90
CA GLY A 89 -9.51 -12.95 -5.70
C GLY A 89 -8.94 -12.34 -6.98
N GLU A 90 -7.89 -11.53 -6.81
CA GLU A 90 -7.15 -10.90 -7.91
C GLU A 90 -5.67 -11.27 -7.85
N ALA A 91 -5.02 -11.40 -9.00
CA ALA A 91 -3.59 -11.66 -9.09
C ALA A 91 -2.93 -10.77 -10.15
N GLY A 92 -1.66 -10.45 -9.94
CA GLY A 92 -0.91 -9.59 -10.84
C GLY A 92 0.59 -9.62 -10.57
N GLU A 93 1.30 -8.74 -11.26
CA GLU A 93 2.75 -8.62 -11.17
C GLU A 93 3.13 -7.13 -11.07
N PHE A 94 4.26 -6.83 -10.44
CA PHE A 94 4.84 -5.48 -10.43
C PHE A 94 6.36 -5.55 -10.40
N THR A 95 7.02 -4.48 -10.84
CA THR A 95 8.47 -4.36 -10.82
C THR A 95 8.89 -3.32 -9.80
N LEU A 96 9.77 -3.71 -8.88
CA LEU A 96 10.37 -2.83 -7.89
C LEU A 96 11.78 -2.42 -8.33
N THR A 97 11.99 -1.13 -8.54
CA THR A 97 13.30 -0.60 -8.88
C THR A 97 14.20 -0.48 -7.66
N SER A 98 15.52 -0.46 -7.85
CA SER A 98 16.47 -0.29 -6.76
C SER A 98 16.27 1.07 -6.07
N GLY A 99 16.00 1.05 -4.76
CA GLY A 99 15.65 2.24 -3.99
C GLY A 99 14.25 2.78 -4.27
N GLY A 100 13.46 2.08 -5.10
CA GLY A 100 12.07 2.41 -5.37
C GLY A 100 11.16 2.00 -4.21
N PHE A 101 9.92 2.48 -4.29
CA PHE A 101 8.84 2.19 -3.35
C PHE A 101 7.58 1.86 -4.15
N ILE A 102 6.85 0.83 -3.72
CA ILE A 102 5.56 0.44 -4.30
C ILE A 102 4.53 0.38 -3.18
N ALA A 103 3.36 0.96 -3.43
CA ALA A 103 2.21 0.78 -2.57
C ALA A 103 1.00 0.31 -3.36
N LYS A 104 0.31 -0.67 -2.81
CA LYS A 104 -0.92 -1.25 -3.37
C LYS A 104 -2.00 -1.26 -2.32
N ALA A 105 -3.25 -1.29 -2.75
CA ALA A 105 -4.37 -1.46 -1.86
C ALA A 105 -5.43 -2.37 -2.48
N ALA A 106 -6.21 -3.01 -1.63
CA ALA A 106 -7.34 -3.84 -2.02
C ALA A 106 -8.65 -3.27 -1.49
N ARG A 107 -9.69 -3.34 -2.32
CA ARG A 107 -11.09 -3.07 -1.96
C ARG A 107 -12.00 -4.13 -2.56
N LEU A 108 -13.27 -4.12 -2.18
CA LEU A 108 -14.30 -4.88 -2.87
C LEU A 108 -14.88 -4.04 -4.00
N ASP A 109 -15.03 -4.68 -5.16
CA ASP A 109 -15.86 -4.19 -6.25
C ASP A 109 -16.92 -5.23 -6.59
N GLN A 110 -17.91 -4.86 -7.40
CA GLN A 110 -18.99 -5.74 -7.82
C GLN A 110 -19.05 -5.85 -9.34
N THR A 111 -19.12 -7.08 -9.83
CA THR A 111 -19.36 -7.29 -11.26
C THR A 111 -20.73 -6.75 -11.67
N ALA A 112 -20.83 -6.19 -12.87
CA ALA A 112 -22.13 -5.86 -13.43
C ALA A 112 -23.07 -7.09 -13.48
N PRO A 113 -24.38 -6.91 -13.25
CA PRO A 113 -25.34 -8.00 -13.43
C PRO A 113 -25.36 -8.43 -14.89
N ALA A 114 -25.41 -9.74 -15.14
CA ALA A 114 -25.61 -10.23 -16.50
C ALA A 114 -27.10 -10.21 -16.83
N ILE A 115 -27.49 -9.47 -17.86
CA ILE A 115 -28.88 -9.30 -18.29
C ILE A 115 -29.03 -9.83 -19.71
N GLY A 116 -30.06 -10.65 -19.95
CA GLY A 116 -30.37 -11.21 -21.25
C GLY A 116 -30.96 -10.18 -22.21
N PRO A 117 -31.02 -10.48 -23.53
CA PRO A 117 -31.62 -9.58 -24.53
C PRO A 117 -33.10 -9.26 -24.26
N ASP A 118 -33.78 -10.12 -23.51
CA ASP A 118 -35.17 -10.02 -23.07
C ASP A 118 -35.35 -9.28 -21.73
N GLY A 119 -34.25 -8.81 -21.12
CA GLY A 119 -34.25 -8.15 -19.81
C GLY A 119 -34.22 -9.12 -18.62
N THR A 120 -34.13 -10.43 -18.86
CA THR A 120 -34.08 -11.42 -17.77
C THR A 120 -32.70 -11.40 -17.09
N LEU A 121 -32.68 -11.43 -15.76
CA LEU A 121 -31.43 -11.54 -14.99
C LEU A 121 -30.82 -12.93 -15.18
N LEU A 122 -29.65 -12.98 -15.84
CA LEU A 122 -28.90 -14.21 -16.08
C LEU A 122 -27.92 -14.52 -14.95
N ALA A 123 -27.34 -13.50 -14.33
CA ALA A 123 -26.46 -13.66 -13.17
C ALA A 123 -26.51 -12.43 -12.25
N LYS A 124 -26.52 -12.68 -10.94
CA LYS A 124 -26.39 -11.62 -9.93
C LYS A 124 -24.97 -11.05 -9.93
N PRO A 125 -24.80 -9.78 -9.52
CA PRO A 125 -23.49 -9.23 -9.19
C PRO A 125 -22.74 -10.15 -8.22
N LYS A 126 -21.44 -10.27 -8.43
CA LYS A 126 -20.54 -11.01 -7.55
C LYS A 126 -19.50 -10.03 -7.01
N ASP A 127 -19.16 -10.20 -5.75
CA ASP A 127 -18.06 -9.46 -5.15
C ASP A 127 -16.74 -9.99 -5.71
N ILE A 128 -15.86 -9.06 -6.04
CA ILE A 128 -14.49 -9.32 -6.49
C ILE A 128 -13.54 -8.48 -5.64
N VAL A 129 -12.34 -9.01 -5.41
CA VAL A 129 -11.23 -8.20 -4.91
C VAL A 129 -10.72 -7.36 -6.08
N ASP A 130 -10.56 -6.06 -5.85
CA ASP A 130 -9.93 -5.10 -6.77
C ASP A 130 -8.64 -4.56 -6.12
N VAL A 131 -7.49 -4.84 -6.72
CA VAL A 131 -6.16 -4.43 -6.29
C VAL A 131 -5.66 -3.31 -7.19
N PHE A 132 -5.40 -2.16 -6.59
CA PHE A 132 -4.98 -0.95 -7.30
C PHE A 132 -3.70 -0.37 -6.72
N ASP A 133 -2.99 0.41 -7.53
CA ASP A 133 -1.84 1.17 -7.06
C ASP A 133 -2.32 2.30 -6.16
N PHE A 134 -1.71 2.39 -4.98
CA PHE A 134 -2.04 3.38 -3.96
C PHE A 134 -0.86 4.34 -3.80
N ASP A 135 -1.13 5.64 -3.81
CA ASP A 135 -0.11 6.63 -3.46
C ASP A 135 -0.38 7.14 -2.04
N PRO A 136 0.47 6.80 -1.05
CA PRO A 136 0.30 7.25 0.34
C PRO A 136 0.52 8.75 0.51
N ASN A 137 1.04 9.45 -0.49
CA ASN A 137 1.36 10.87 -0.42
C ASN A 137 0.30 11.76 -1.07
N VAL A 138 -0.72 11.18 -1.72
CA VAL A 138 -1.84 11.96 -2.26
C VAL A 138 -2.72 12.40 -1.11
N GLU A 139 -2.89 13.72 -0.96
CA GLU A 139 -3.80 14.27 0.04
C GLU A 139 -5.23 13.73 -0.20
N PRO A 140 -5.93 13.29 0.87
CA PRO A 140 -7.29 12.81 0.72
C PRO A 140 -8.15 13.91 0.11
N MET A 141 -8.86 13.60 -0.97
CA MET A 141 -9.83 14.53 -1.55
C MET A 141 -10.84 14.87 -0.44
N ALA A 142 -10.93 16.15 -0.08
CA ALA A 142 -11.93 16.61 0.87
C ALA A 142 -13.31 16.16 0.37
N ASP A 143 -14.07 15.48 1.23
CA ASP A 143 -15.45 15.10 0.94
C ASP A 143 -16.18 16.34 0.44
N THR A 144 -16.69 16.28 -0.79
CA THR A 144 -17.57 17.34 -1.27
C THR A 144 -18.80 17.26 -0.38
N PRO A 145 -19.12 18.29 0.43
CA PRO A 145 -20.29 18.22 1.28
C PRO A 145 -21.50 17.93 0.40
N PRO A 146 -22.41 17.02 0.82
CA PRO A 146 -23.61 16.75 0.06
C PRO A 146 -24.32 18.08 -0.19
N VAL A 147 -24.48 18.43 -1.46
CA VAL A 147 -25.21 19.62 -1.88
C VAL A 147 -26.69 19.33 -1.59
N ASP A 148 -27.10 19.58 -0.35
CA ASP A 148 -28.49 19.51 0.06
C ASP A 148 -29.22 20.76 -0.46
N THR A 149 -29.50 20.72 -1.77
CA THR A 149 -30.31 21.73 -2.46
C THR A 149 -31.79 21.40 -2.44
N TRP A 150 -32.20 20.34 -1.74
CA TRP A 150 -33.61 20.01 -1.62
C TRP A 150 -34.22 20.80 -0.45
N GLN A 151 -34.87 21.90 -0.80
CA GLN A 151 -35.67 22.67 0.16
C GLN A 151 -37.16 22.42 -0.17
N PRO A 152 -37.94 21.73 0.69
CA PRO A 152 -39.36 21.53 0.45
C PRO A 152 -40.05 22.89 0.41
N THR A 153 -40.61 23.24 -0.74
CA THR A 153 -41.48 24.42 -0.85
C THR A 153 -42.82 24.09 -0.20
N THR A 154 -43.26 24.91 0.74
CA THR A 154 -44.58 24.79 1.36
C THR A 154 -45.65 24.83 0.27
N ALA A 155 -46.53 23.82 0.21
CA ALA A 155 -47.62 23.80 -0.75
C ALA A 155 -48.51 25.04 -0.57
N ALA A 156 -48.95 25.64 -1.69
CA ALA A 156 -49.91 26.75 -1.66
C ALA A 156 -51.22 26.28 -0.99
N ALA A 157 -51.89 27.19 -0.27
CA ALA A 157 -53.14 26.90 0.40
C ALA A 157 -54.18 26.34 -0.60
N GLY A 158 -54.63 25.10 -0.37
CA GLY A 158 -55.60 24.40 -1.23
C GLY A 158 -55.02 23.25 -2.07
N GLN A 159 -53.71 23.02 -2.07
CA GLN A 159 -53.11 21.82 -2.68
C GLN A 159 -52.71 20.84 -1.57
N GLY A 160 -53.35 19.66 -1.53
CA GLY A 160 -53.10 18.65 -0.50
C GLY A 160 -51.67 18.15 -0.55
N SER A 161 -50.99 18.11 0.60
CA SER A 161 -49.74 17.38 0.76
C SER A 161 -50.04 15.90 0.98
N ILE A 162 -49.27 15.02 0.33
CA ILE A 162 -49.28 13.59 0.66
C ILE A 162 -48.43 13.44 1.92
N VAL A 163 -49.08 13.09 3.02
CA VAL A 163 -48.41 12.68 4.26
C VAL A 163 -48.07 11.20 4.14
N TRP A 164 -46.78 10.88 4.06
CA TRP A 164 -46.33 9.52 4.28
C TRP A 164 -46.33 9.25 5.79
N ILE A 165 -47.21 8.36 6.23
CA ILE A 165 -47.23 7.84 7.60
C ILE A 165 -46.44 6.52 7.55
N ASN A 166 -45.44 6.37 8.43
CA ASN A 166 -44.70 5.13 8.63
C ASN A 166 -45.52 4.16 9.49
#